data_AF-A0A1A0IDU6-F1
#
_entry.id   AF-A0A1A0IDU6-F1
#
_cell.length_a   1.000
_cell.length_b   1.000
_cell.length_c   1.000
_cell.angle_alpha   90.00
_cell.angle_beta   90.00
_cell.angle_gamma   90.00
#
_symmetry.space_group_name_H-M   'P 1'
#
loop_
_entity.id
_entity.type
_entity.pdbx_description
1 polymer ?
#
loop_
_entity_poly.entity_id
_entity_poly.type
_entity_poly.pdbx_seq_one_letter_code
_entity_poly.pdbx_strand_id
1 'polypeptide(L)'
;MSLPLAAIFTNLSGYRHVVATPLLAELARAATFGQVDTVIIDMSAHVAGHIDIAGALVLDPADDLDALEEIARAALGPGARVMSVRSDDLPDGVSAAGLLRFATEG
;
A
#
# COMPACT_ATOMS: atom_id res chain seq x y z
N MET A 1 -26.43 2.67 -2.44
CA MET A 1 -25.62 3.91 -2.32
C MET A 1 -24.20 3.46 -2.02
N SER A 2 -23.26 3.57 -2.97
CA SER A 2 -21.87 3.14 -2.76
C SER A 2 -21.18 4.17 -1.88
N LEU A 3 -20.50 3.72 -0.82
CA LEU A 3 -19.64 4.60 -0.03
C LEU A 3 -18.39 4.96 -0.86
N PRO A 4 -17.83 6.17 -0.71
CA PRO A 4 -16.53 6.49 -1.28
C PRO A 4 -15.44 5.61 -0.63
N LEU A 5 -14.40 5.26 -1.39
CA LEU A 5 -13.35 4.34 -0.93
C LEU A 5 -12.64 4.84 0.34
N ALA A 6 -12.43 6.16 0.46
CA ALA A 6 -11.92 6.80 1.67
C ALA A 6 -12.80 6.53 2.91
N ALA A 7 -14.13 6.49 2.75
CA ALA A 7 -15.06 6.16 3.83
C ALA A 7 -15.01 4.66 4.18
N ILE A 8 -14.66 3.78 3.23
CA ILE A 8 -14.44 2.35 3.51
C ILE A 8 -13.21 2.18 4.42
N PHE A 9 -12.10 2.86 4.13
CA PHE A 9 -10.93 2.86 5.03
C PHE A 9 -11.25 3.36 6.43
N THR A 10 -12.01 4.46 6.50
CA THR A 10 -12.43 5.05 7.78
C THR A 10 -13.38 4.12 8.55
N ASN A 11 -14.31 3.45 7.87
CA ASN A 11 -15.24 2.49 8.52
C ASN A 11 -14.54 1.19 8.92
N LEU A 12 -13.58 0.72 8.12
CA LEU A 12 -12.81 -0.48 8.39
C LEU A 12 -11.76 -0.28 9.50
N SER A 13 -11.40 0.96 9.86
CA SER A 13 -10.63 1.23 11.08
C SER A 13 -11.37 0.80 12.37
N GLY A 14 -12.70 0.71 12.33
CA GLY A 14 -13.52 0.08 13.38
C GLY A 14 -13.53 -1.45 13.32
N TYR A 15 -13.20 -2.04 12.17
CA TYR A 15 -13.04 -3.48 11.95
C TYR A 15 -11.57 -3.91 12.09
N ARG A 16 -10.99 -3.71 13.28
CA ARG A 16 -9.80 -4.38 13.87
C ARG A 16 -8.52 -4.64 13.06
N HIS A 17 -8.41 -4.32 11.76
CA HIS A 17 -7.29 -4.74 10.90
C HIS A 17 -6.98 -3.78 9.74
N VAL A 18 -7.42 -2.51 9.80
CA VAL A 18 -6.93 -1.49 8.87
C VAL A 18 -5.79 -0.74 9.51
N VAL A 19 -4.59 -1.17 9.15
CA VAL A 19 -3.38 -0.38 9.38
C VAL A 19 -3.13 0.37 8.08
N ALA A 20 -3.59 1.61 8.01
CA ALA A 20 -3.07 2.53 7.01
C ALA A 20 -1.63 2.83 7.45
N THR A 21 -0.66 2.04 7.00
CA THR A 21 0.75 2.28 7.30
C THR A 21 1.15 3.59 6.60
N PRO A 22 1.40 4.68 7.34
CA PRO A 22 1.77 5.96 6.72
C PRO A 22 3.14 5.90 6.03
N LEU A 23 3.88 4.80 6.21
CA LEU A 23 5.22 4.59 5.71
C LEU A 23 5.20 3.53 4.61
N LEU A 24 5.47 3.94 3.38
CA LEU A 24 5.64 3.06 2.23
C LEU A 24 6.62 1.90 2.50
N ALA A 25 7.61 2.11 3.37
CA ALA A 25 8.55 1.09 3.80
C ALA A 25 7.90 -0.09 4.55
N GLU A 26 6.90 0.19 5.40
CA GLU A 26 6.16 -0.86 6.11
C GLU A 26 5.26 -1.63 5.14
N LEU A 27 4.59 -0.90 4.24
CA LEU A 27 3.75 -1.50 3.21
C LEU A 27 4.56 -2.40 2.27
N ALA A 28 5.74 -1.93 1.84
CA ALA A 28 6.68 -2.71 1.03
C ALA A 28 7.07 -4.02 1.74
N ARG A 29 7.44 -3.94 3.02
CA ARG A 29 7.83 -5.11 3.80
C ARG A 29 6.67 -6.08 4.00
N ALA A 30 5.48 -5.57 4.34
CA ALA A 30 4.28 -6.38 4.49
C ALA A 30 3.87 -7.06 3.17
N ALA A 31 3.97 -6.35 2.05
CA ALA A 31 3.69 -6.89 0.71
C ALA A 31 4.66 -8.02 0.36
N THR A 32 5.96 -7.81 0.54
CA THR A 32 7.00 -8.83 0.28
C THR A 32 6.79 -10.10 1.09
N PHE A 33 6.34 -9.99 2.35
CA PHE A 33 6.07 -11.14 3.20
C PHE A 33 4.63 -11.69 3.10
N GLY A 34 3.84 -11.25 2.12
CA GLY A 34 2.48 -11.76 1.89
C GLY A 34 1.49 -11.46 3.01
N GLN A 35 1.75 -10.42 3.79
CA GLN A 35 0.91 -10.01 4.91
C GLN A 35 -0.24 -9.09 4.49
N VAL A 36 -0.25 -8.63 3.23
CA VAL A 36 -1.25 -7.72 2.69
C VAL A 36 -2.34 -8.50 1.94
N ASP A 37 -3.60 -8.20 2.24
CA ASP A 37 -4.77 -8.69 1.51
C ASP A 37 -5.03 -7.83 0.27
N THR A 38 -5.02 -6.51 0.45
CA THR A 38 -5.30 -5.53 -0.62
C THR A 38 -4.33 -4.35 -0.51
N VAL A 39 -3.70 -3.98 -1.62
CA VAL A 39 -2.94 -2.74 -1.82
C VAL A 39 -3.77 -1.76 -2.63
N ILE A 40 -3.80 -0.50 -2.21
CA ILE A 40 -4.47 0.59 -2.91
C ILE A 40 -3.43 1.67 -3.18
N ILE A 41 -3.22 2.05 -4.43
CA ILE A 41 -2.23 3.04 -4.86
C ILE A 41 -2.90 4.21 -5.57
N ASP A 42 -2.37 5.42 -5.38
CA ASP A 42 -2.75 6.58 -6.20
C ASP A 42 -2.18 6.40 -7.60
N MET A 43 -3.08 6.40 -8.60
CA MET A 43 -2.73 6.25 -10.01
C MET A 43 -1.93 7.41 -10.60
N SER A 44 -1.90 8.55 -9.89
CA SER A 44 -1.24 9.77 -10.36
C SER A 44 0.04 10.08 -9.58
N ALA A 45 0.28 9.33 -8.49
CA ALA A 45 1.49 9.48 -7.70
C ALA A 45 2.64 8.71 -8.35
N HIS A 46 3.85 9.23 -8.17
CA HIS A 46 5.08 8.58 -8.57
C HIS A 46 6.10 8.75 -7.45
N VAL A 47 6.72 7.65 -7.04
CA VAL A 47 7.74 7.66 -5.99
C VAL A 47 9.00 6.96 -6.52
N ALA A 48 10.00 7.75 -6.90
CA ALA A 48 11.26 7.22 -7.41
C ALA A 48 11.95 6.33 -6.37
N GLY A 49 12.15 5.06 -6.72
CA GLY A 49 12.77 4.06 -5.86
C GLY A 49 12.32 2.64 -6.16
N HIS A 50 12.89 1.69 -5.43
CA HIS A 50 12.63 0.26 -5.61
C HIS A 50 12.52 -0.49 -4.29
N ILE A 51 12.08 -1.75 -4.37
CA ILE A 51 12.07 -2.67 -3.24
C ILE A 51 13.15 -3.72 -3.45
N ASP A 52 14.02 -3.91 -2.47
CA ASP A 52 15.01 -4.98 -2.49
C ASP A 52 14.38 -6.37 -2.23
N ILE A 53 15.19 -7.42 -2.36
CA ILE A 53 14.71 -8.80 -2.17
C ILE A 53 14.26 -9.10 -0.72
N ALA A 54 14.68 -8.30 0.26
CA ALA A 54 14.29 -8.43 1.66
C ALA A 54 13.03 -7.59 2.00
N GLY A 55 12.46 -6.88 1.03
CA GLY A 55 11.29 -6.02 1.22
C GLY A 55 11.64 -4.64 1.77
N ALA A 56 12.90 -4.21 1.74
CA ALA A 56 13.30 -2.87 2.11
C ALA A 56 13.04 -1.90 0.96
N LEU A 57 12.40 -0.77 1.27
CA LEU A 57 12.22 0.33 0.33
C LEU A 57 13.51 1.16 0.24
N VAL A 58 14.02 1.31 -0.97
CA VAL A 58 15.17 2.16 -1.30
C VAL A 58 14.66 3.32 -2.14
N LEU A 59 14.75 4.54 -1.60
CA LEU A 59 14.39 5.77 -2.30
C LEU A 59 15.64 6.37 -2.94
N ASP A 60 15.58 6.56 -4.25
CA ASP A 60 16.64 7.21 -5.02
C ASP A 60 15.99 8.05 -6.13
N PRO A 61 16.16 9.39 -6.13
CA PRO A 61 15.62 10.26 -7.19
C PRO A 61 16.17 9.99 -8.59
N ALA A 62 17.29 9.26 -8.70
CA ALA A 62 17.86 8.84 -9.98
C ALA A 62 17.38 7.46 -10.43
N ASP A 63 16.52 6.80 -9.65
CA ASP A 63 15.91 5.53 -10.03
C ASP A 63 14.84 5.75 -11.10
N ASP A 64 14.81 4.85 -12.08
CA ASP A 64 13.78 4.82 -13.12
C ASP A 64 12.56 3.99 -12.70
N LEU A 65 12.63 3.32 -11.53
CA LEU A 65 11.56 2.53 -10.97
C LEU A 65 10.61 3.35 -10.10
N ASP A 66 9.36 2.92 -10.05
CA ASP A 66 8.34 3.45 -9.15
C ASP A 66 8.13 2.51 -7.97
N ALA A 67 8.43 3.01 -6.77
CA ALA A 67 8.24 2.28 -5.53
C ALA A 67 6.78 1.82 -5.34
N LEU A 68 5.79 2.59 -5.82
CA LEU A 68 4.37 2.19 -5.74
C LEU A 68 4.07 0.97 -6.61
N GLU A 69 4.65 0.92 -7.80
CA GLU A 69 4.55 -0.22 -8.70
C GLU A 69 5.30 -1.43 -8.15
N GLU A 70 6.47 -1.22 -7.54
CA GLU A 70 7.21 -2.30 -6.88
C GLU A 70 6.44 -2.88 -5.69
N ILE A 71 5.76 -2.04 -4.89
CA ILE A 71 4.89 -2.50 -3.80
C ILE A 71 3.74 -3.33 -4.36
N ALA A 72 3.09 -2.85 -5.42
CA ALA A 72 2.02 -3.59 -6.09
C ALA A 72 2.52 -4.94 -6.63
N ARG A 73 3.69 -4.97 -7.27
CA ARG A 73 4.33 -6.19 -7.77
C ARG A 73 4.62 -7.17 -6.65
N ALA A 74 5.20 -6.69 -5.55
CA ALA A 74 5.50 -7.50 -4.37
C ALA A 74 4.21 -8.10 -3.76
N ALA A 75 3.12 -7.35 -3.72
CA ALA A 75 1.84 -7.81 -3.18
C ALA A 75 1.12 -8.82 -4.10
N LEU A 76 1.24 -8.68 -5.42
CA LEU A 76 0.65 -9.61 -6.38
C LEU A 76 1.23 -11.02 -6.27
N GLY A 77 2.53 -11.16 -5.97
CA GLY A 77 3.18 -12.47 -5.87
C GLY A 77 2.50 -13.42 -4.86
N PRO A 78 2.26 -12.98 -3.61
CA PRO A 78 1.51 -13.73 -2.60
C PRO A 78 -0.02 -13.74 -2.78
N GLY A 79 -0.55 -13.14 -3.86
CA GLY A 79 -1.97 -13.13 -4.20
C GLY A 79 -2.81 -12.04 -3.54
N ALA A 80 -2.21 -10.90 -3.19
CA ALA A 80 -2.99 -9.73 -2.78
C ALA A 80 -3.78 -9.14 -3.95
N ARG A 81 -4.85 -8.40 -3.66
CA ARG A 81 -5.54 -7.54 -4.64
C ARG A 81 -4.79 -6.22 -4.76
N VAL A 82 -4.74 -5.66 -5.97
CA VAL A 82 -4.21 -4.32 -6.22
C VAL A 82 -5.31 -3.47 -6.83
N MET A 83 -5.53 -2.28 -6.26
CA MET A 83 -6.46 -1.29 -6.78
C MET A 83 -5.73 0.01 -7.03
N SER A 84 -5.89 0.56 -8.22
CA SER A 84 -5.39 1.89 -8.57
C SER A 84 -6.56 2.88 -8.50
N VAL A 85 -6.43 3.93 -7.69
CA VAL A 85 -7.49 4.91 -7.40
C VAL A 85 -6.99 6.33 -7.58
N ARG A 86 -7.87 7.33 -7.51
CA ARG A 86 -7.46 8.74 -7.47
C ARG A 86 -7.06 9.11 -6.05
N SER A 87 -6.22 10.13 -5.89
CA SER A 87 -5.83 10.70 -4.60
C SER A 87 -7.02 10.96 -3.67
N ASP A 88 -8.14 11.46 -4.22
CA ASP A 88 -9.35 11.82 -3.46
C ASP A 88 -10.08 10.60 -2.87
N ASP A 89 -9.74 9.39 -3.32
CA ASP A 89 -10.27 8.13 -2.79
C ASP A 89 -9.37 7.52 -1.70
N LEU A 90 -8.22 8.13 -1.40
CA LEU A 90 -7.27 7.74 -0.36
C LEU A 90 -7.38 8.65 0.88
N PRO A 91 -6.88 8.20 2.04
CA PRO A 91 -6.66 9.09 3.18
C PRO A 91 -5.76 10.28 2.82
N ASP A 92 -5.98 11.42 3.47
CA ASP A 92 -5.19 12.62 3.20
C ASP A 92 -3.69 12.38 3.43
N GLY A 93 -2.87 12.79 2.46
CA GLY A 93 -1.42 12.77 2.58
C GLY A 93 -0.75 11.42 2.36
N VAL A 94 -1.45 10.40 1.86
CA VAL A 94 -0.84 9.11 1.47
C VAL A 94 -0.95 8.84 -0.03
N SER A 95 0.11 8.27 -0.61
CA SER A 95 0.12 7.79 -2.01
C SER A 95 -0.25 6.31 -2.14
N ALA A 96 -0.30 5.58 -1.02
CA ALA A 96 -0.75 4.21 -0.97
C ALA A 96 -1.28 3.83 0.42
N ALA A 97 -2.10 2.79 0.46
CA ALA A 97 -2.60 2.18 1.68
C ALA A 97 -2.69 0.65 1.51
N GLY A 98 -2.61 -0.07 2.63
CA GLY A 98 -2.73 -1.52 2.67
C GLY A 98 -3.80 -1.99 3.65
N LEU A 99 -4.45 -3.11 3.31
CA LEU A 99 -5.26 -3.90 4.24
C LEU A 99 -4.48 -5.15 4.59
N LEU A 100 -4.20 -5.40 5.87
CA LEU A 100 -3.42 -6.57 6.30
C LEU A 100 -4.32 -7.81 6.45
N ARG A 101 -3.78 -8.99 6.14
CA ARG A 101 -4.45 -10.29 6.31
C ARG A 101 -4.59 -10.68 7.78
N PHE A 102 -3.62 -10.27 8.60
CA PHE A 102 -3.52 -10.60 10.01
C PHE A 102 -3.07 -9.36 10.79
N ALA A 103 -3.40 -9.27 12.07
CA ALA A 103 -2.83 -8.24 12.93
C ALA A 103 -1.33 -8.53 13.15
N THR A 104 -0.48 -7.56 12.85
CA THR A 104 0.90 -7.53 13.33
C THR A 104 0.92 -6.94 14.73
N GLU A 105 1.61 -7.59 15.68
CA GLU A 105 2.04 -6.89 16.89
C GLU A 105 3.13 -5.89 16.48
N GLY A 106 2.93 -4.62 16.81
CA GLY A 106 3.83 -3.51 16.48
C GLY A 106 5.11 -3.54 17.31
#